data_AF-W7C0G3-F1
#
_entry.id   AF-W7C0G3-F1
#
_cell.length_a   1.000
_cell.length_b   1.000
_cell.length_c   1.000
_cell.angle_alpha   90.00
_cell.angle_beta   90.00
_cell.angle_gamma   90.00
#
_symmetry.space_group_name_H-M   'P 1'
#
loop_
_entity.id
_entity.type
_entity.pdbx_description
1 polymer ?
#
loop_
_entity_poly.entity_id
_entity_poly.type
_entity_poly.pdbx_seq_one_letter_code
_entity_poly.pdbx_strand_id
1 'polypeptide(L)'
;MATDIAEVIGSAIALNLLFGIPLILGVIITVLDVFLLLVLAKFGFRKIEAIVVTLIITILVIFLYEVILSDPNMSDMLGGFIPQKQVFTDKGALFLALGIIGATVMPHNLYLHSSIVQARKYDRNDKKSLKEAIKFSTIDSNIQLTAAFVVNCLLLILGAALFFGQDTSNLGQFTQLYDALQNNAIVGAIASPVLSVLFAIALLASGQNATITGTLTGQIVMEGFIHMKLPVWIRRLITRILAIIPVIICIVIYGDQENAVEQLLIYTQVFLSIALPFSMIPLTIFTSSKKLMGDFKNHLWVTILAWVITVILSILNIQLIIQTLSGIS
;
A
#
# COMPACT_ATOMS: atom_id res chain seq x y z
N MET A 1 2.37 -3.83 11.34
CA MET A 1 3.83 -3.98 11.52
C MET A 1 4.53 -4.12 10.18
N ALA A 2 4.26 -5.15 9.37
CA ALA A 2 4.87 -5.27 8.03
C ALA A 2 4.71 -4.02 7.15
N THR A 3 3.47 -3.51 7.03
CA THR A 3 3.21 -2.23 6.33
C THR A 3 3.92 -1.05 6.98
N ASP A 4 3.96 -1.04 8.32
CA ASP A 4 4.63 0.01 9.10
C ASP A 4 6.15 0.03 8.83
N ILE A 5 6.78 -1.13 8.66
CA ILE A 5 8.18 -1.26 8.23
C ILE A 5 8.37 -0.65 6.83
N ALA A 6 7.47 -0.97 5.89
CA ALA A 6 7.53 -0.40 4.55
C ALA A 6 7.40 1.13 4.53
N GLU A 7 6.55 1.67 5.41
CA GLU A 7 6.40 3.11 5.60
C GLU A 7 7.63 3.78 6.19
N VAL A 8 8.25 3.16 7.21
CA VAL A 8 9.48 3.66 7.83
C VAL A 8 10.56 3.76 6.76
N ILE A 9 10.74 2.69 5.99
CA ILE A 9 11.76 2.61 4.94
C ILE A 9 11.49 3.68 3.88
N GLY A 10 10.28 3.75 3.32
CA GLY A 10 9.93 4.74 2.30
C GLY A 10 10.10 6.18 2.80
N SER A 11 9.69 6.46 4.04
CA SER A 11 9.85 7.80 4.64
C SER A 11 11.31 8.14 4.92
N ALA A 12 12.13 7.17 5.37
CA ALA A 12 13.54 7.38 5.61
C ALA A 12 14.31 7.63 4.30
N ILE A 13 14.00 6.88 3.24
CA ILE A 13 14.52 7.11 1.89
C ILE A 13 14.09 8.49 1.39
N ALA A 14 12.82 8.87 1.52
CA ALA A 14 12.36 10.20 1.13
C ALA A 14 13.10 11.34 1.86
N LEU A 15 13.37 11.17 3.17
CA LEU A 15 14.15 12.13 3.95
C LEU A 15 15.62 12.20 3.50
N ASN A 16 16.20 11.05 3.13
CA ASN A 16 17.53 10.99 2.56
C ASN A 16 17.61 11.75 1.23
N LEU A 17 16.67 11.48 0.32
CA LEU A 17 16.64 12.10 -1.01
C LEU A 17 16.37 13.61 -0.95
N LEU A 18 15.49 14.08 -0.06
CA LEU A 18 15.12 15.50 0.05
C LEU A 18 16.14 16.35 0.80
N PHE A 19 16.72 15.80 1.87
CA PHE A 19 17.51 16.58 2.84
C PHE A 19 18.94 16.06 3.03
N GLY A 20 19.33 14.99 2.33
CA GLY A 20 20.64 14.35 2.50
C GLY A 20 20.81 13.69 3.88
N ILE A 21 19.71 13.38 4.57
CA ILE A 21 19.76 12.81 5.92
C ILE A 21 20.15 11.33 5.82
N PRO A 22 21.19 10.85 6.53
CA PRO A 22 21.56 9.43 6.57
C PRO A 22 20.37 8.53 6.93
N LEU A 23 20.23 7.34 6.31
CA LEU A 23 19.01 6.52 6.47
C LEU A 23 18.73 6.19 7.93
N ILE A 24 19.76 5.91 8.74
CA ILE A 24 19.60 5.62 10.16
C ILE A 24 18.96 6.79 10.93
N LEU A 25 19.35 8.03 10.61
CA LEU A 25 18.76 9.23 11.20
C LEU A 25 17.35 9.46 10.66
N GLY A 26 17.13 9.22 9.36
CA GLY A 26 15.80 9.24 8.74
C GLY A 26 14.84 8.31 9.47
N VAL A 27 15.24 7.06 9.70
CA VAL A 27 14.47 6.06 10.44
C VAL A 27 14.14 6.54 11.86
N ILE A 28 15.11 7.11 12.59
CA ILE A 28 14.86 7.65 13.94
C ILE A 28 13.88 8.83 13.89
N ILE A 29 14.00 9.71 12.90
CA ILE A 29 13.08 10.85 12.71
C ILE A 29 11.65 10.37 12.47
N THR A 30 11.45 9.24 11.79
CA THR A 30 10.09 8.70 11.57
C THR A 30 9.35 8.35 12.85
N VAL A 31 10.04 8.17 13.99
CA VAL A 31 9.40 8.00 15.32
C VAL A 31 8.60 9.24 15.74
N LEU A 32 9.02 10.42 15.27
CA LEU A 32 8.36 11.68 15.61
C LEU A 32 6.96 11.79 15.00
N ASP A 33 6.58 10.87 14.09
CA ASP A 33 5.22 10.77 13.56
C ASP A 33 4.17 10.49 14.65
N VAL A 34 4.58 9.96 15.82
CA VAL A 34 3.71 9.82 16.99
C VAL A 34 3.17 11.19 17.43
N PHE A 35 3.99 12.24 17.35
CA PHE A 35 3.55 13.61 17.65
C PHE A 35 2.56 14.12 16.61
N LEU A 36 2.81 13.84 15.33
CA LEU A 36 1.86 14.15 14.26
C LEU A 36 0.51 13.45 14.52
N LEU A 37 0.56 12.18 14.93
CA LEU A 37 -0.64 11.43 15.28
C LEU A 37 -1.36 11.99 16.51
N LEU A 38 -0.63 12.43 17.53
CA LEU A 38 -1.22 13.11 18.70
C LEU A 38 -1.94 14.40 18.32
N VAL A 39 -1.40 15.15 17.36
CA VAL A 39 -2.06 16.33 16.78
C VAL A 39 -3.30 15.90 15.98
N LEU A 40 -3.18 14.88 15.13
CA LEU A 40 -4.30 14.35 14.34
C LEU A 40 -5.43 13.81 15.21
N ALA A 41 -5.12 13.20 16.36
CA ALA A 41 -6.11 12.70 17.31
C ALA A 41 -6.99 13.80 17.94
N LYS A 42 -6.53 15.06 17.93
CA LYS A 42 -7.35 16.21 18.33
C LYS A 42 -8.37 16.61 17.26
N PHE A 43 -8.22 16.13 16.03
CA PHE A 43 -9.14 16.40 14.94
C PHE A 43 -10.23 15.32 14.86
N GLY A 44 -11.45 15.72 14.52
CA GLY A 44 -12.54 14.77 14.25
C GLY A 44 -12.36 14.04 12.91
N PHE A 45 -13.01 12.88 12.76
CA PHE A 45 -12.92 12.01 11.58
C PHE A 45 -13.05 12.74 10.24
N ARG A 46 -13.95 13.73 10.12
CA ARG A 46 -14.12 14.51 8.88
C ARG A 46 -12.84 15.23 8.43
N LYS A 47 -12.07 15.78 9.38
CA LYS A 47 -10.82 16.48 9.07
C LYS A 47 -9.71 15.49 8.71
N ILE A 48 -9.65 14.35 9.39
CA ILE A 48 -8.71 13.28 9.08
C ILE A 48 -8.96 12.73 7.67
N GLU A 49 -10.22 12.46 7.31
CA GLU A 49 -10.64 12.03 5.99
C GLU A 49 -10.22 13.05 4.91
N ALA A 50 -10.42 14.35 5.16
CA ALA A 50 -9.96 15.40 4.25
C ALA A 50 -8.43 15.46 4.09
N ILE A 51 -7.66 15.24 5.16
CA ILE A 51 -6.20 15.18 5.11
C ILE A 51 -5.75 13.99 4.25
N VAL A 52 -6.33 12.81 4.47
CA VAL A 52 -6.03 11.61 3.67
C VAL A 52 -6.34 11.83 2.19
N VAL A 53 -7.51 12.40 1.87
CA VAL A 53 -7.87 12.74 0.49
C VAL A 53 -6.89 13.74 -0.12
N THR A 54 -6.43 14.73 0.64
CA THR A 54 -5.42 15.69 0.18
C THR A 54 -4.09 15.01 -0.14
N LEU A 55 -3.65 14.08 0.71
CA LEU A 55 -2.44 13.28 0.45
C LEU A 55 -2.58 12.44 -0.83
N ILE A 56 -3.72 11.75 -1.01
CA ILE A 56 -3.99 10.94 -2.21
C ILE A 56 -3.99 11.81 -3.47
N ILE A 57 -4.67 12.96 -3.45
CA ILE A 57 -4.70 13.89 -4.59
C ILE A 57 -3.30 14.42 -4.89
N THR A 58 -2.52 14.74 -3.86
CA THR A 58 -1.14 15.22 -4.03
C THR A 58 -0.29 14.17 -4.74
N ILE A 59 -0.32 12.91 -4.27
CA ILE A 59 0.40 11.79 -4.89
C ILE A 59 -0.06 11.59 -6.34
N LEU A 60 -1.37 11.61 -6.58
CA LEU A 60 -1.95 11.45 -7.91
C LEU A 60 -1.50 12.55 -8.87
N VAL A 61 -1.56 13.81 -8.45
CA VAL A 61 -1.15 14.97 -9.27
C VAL A 61 0.34 14.91 -9.59
N ILE A 62 1.18 14.54 -8.62
CA ILE A 62 2.62 14.39 -8.82
C ILE A 62 2.91 13.32 -9.88
N PHE A 63 2.39 12.09 -9.70
CA PHE A 63 2.66 11.02 -10.66
C PHE A 63 2.02 11.27 -12.02
N LEU A 64 0.85 11.91 -12.06
CA LEU A 64 0.23 12.29 -13.32
C LEU A 64 1.10 13.30 -14.07
N TYR A 65 1.65 14.29 -13.37
CA TYR A 65 2.56 15.27 -13.94
C TYR A 65 3.83 14.61 -14.47
N GLU A 66 4.45 13.71 -13.70
CA GLU A 66 5.63 12.95 -14.12
C GLU A 66 5.37 12.09 -15.37
N VAL A 67 4.22 11.40 -15.43
CA VAL A 67 3.86 10.55 -16.57
C VAL A 67 3.53 11.36 -17.82
N ILE A 68 2.85 12.50 -17.69
CA ILE A 68 2.59 13.39 -18.84
C ILE A 68 3.93 13.89 -19.43
N LEU A 69 4.88 14.17 -18.55
CA LEU A 69 6.21 14.63 -18.92
C LEU A 69 7.09 13.52 -19.50
N SER A 70 6.92 12.26 -19.11
CA SER A 70 7.69 11.15 -19.69
C SER A 70 7.29 10.78 -21.12
N ASP A 71 6.28 11.46 -21.71
CA ASP A 71 5.75 11.26 -23.06
C ASP A 71 5.57 9.78 -23.47
N PRO A 72 4.80 8.98 -22.71
CA PRO A 72 4.66 7.56 -22.99
C PRO A 72 3.82 7.34 -24.25
N ASN A 73 4.16 6.29 -25.01
CA ASN A 73 3.36 5.89 -26.16
C ASN A 73 1.96 5.45 -25.70
N MET A 74 0.95 6.28 -25.99
CA MET A 74 -0.44 6.03 -25.60
C MET A 74 -1.03 4.75 -26.20
N SER A 75 -0.58 4.36 -27.40
CA SER A 75 -1.03 3.12 -28.05
C SER A 75 -0.54 1.89 -27.27
N ASP A 76 0.73 1.88 -26.89
CA ASP A 76 1.33 0.77 -26.14
C ASP A 76 0.77 0.72 -24.71
N MET A 77 0.56 1.88 -24.08
CA MET A 77 -0.10 2.00 -22.79
C MET A 77 -1.51 1.40 -22.81
N LEU A 78 -2.34 1.78 -23.78
CA LEU A 78 -3.70 1.24 -23.90
C LEU A 78 -3.69 -0.25 -24.28
N GLY A 79 -2.73 -0.67 -25.10
CA GLY A 79 -2.50 -2.09 -25.42
C GLY A 79 -2.13 -2.92 -24.19
N GLY A 80 -1.43 -2.34 -23.21
CA GLY A 80 -1.05 -2.99 -21.95
C GLY A 80 -2.22 -3.37 -21.03
N PHE A 81 -3.39 -2.73 -21.18
CA PHE A 81 -4.60 -3.12 -20.44
C PHE A 81 -5.24 -4.41 -20.99
N ILE A 82 -4.85 -4.86 -22.18
CA ILE A 82 -5.37 -6.08 -22.78
C ILE A 82 -4.55 -7.27 -22.22
N PRO A 83 -5.20 -8.26 -21.58
CA PRO A 83 -4.50 -9.42 -21.04
C PRO A 83 -3.73 -10.19 -22.14
N GLN A 84 -2.42 -10.31 -21.95
CA GLN A 84 -1.53 -11.02 -22.87
C GLN A 84 -1.20 -12.42 -22.35
N LYS A 85 -1.05 -13.39 -23.26
CA LYS A 85 -0.71 -14.78 -22.88
C LYS A 85 0.68 -14.88 -22.26
N GLN A 86 1.57 -13.96 -22.63
CA GLN A 86 2.94 -13.88 -22.15
C GLN A 86 3.03 -13.81 -20.62
N VAL A 87 2.07 -13.14 -19.97
CA VAL A 87 2.02 -13.01 -18.50
C VAL A 87 1.88 -14.38 -17.81
N PHE A 88 1.28 -15.36 -18.47
CA PHE A 88 1.11 -16.72 -17.93
C PHE A 88 2.23 -17.68 -18.31
N THR A 89 3.03 -17.36 -19.34
CA THR A 89 4.10 -18.23 -19.83
C THR A 89 5.46 -17.87 -19.25
N ASP A 90 5.72 -16.59 -19.00
CA ASP A 90 6.97 -16.11 -18.40
C ASP A 90 6.87 -16.16 -16.87
N LYS A 91 7.81 -16.89 -16.24
CA LYS A 91 7.84 -17.06 -14.77
C LYS A 91 8.08 -15.75 -14.03
N GLY A 92 8.90 -14.84 -14.56
CA GLY A 92 9.19 -13.54 -13.97
C GLY A 92 8.01 -12.58 -14.12
N ALA A 93 7.40 -12.52 -15.30
CA ALA A 93 6.20 -11.70 -15.53
C ALA A 93 5.02 -12.18 -14.69
N LEU A 94 4.83 -13.51 -14.60
CA LEU A 94 3.84 -14.11 -13.72
C LEU A 94 4.14 -13.69 -12.28
N PHE A 95 5.36 -13.90 -11.78
CA PHE A 95 5.73 -13.52 -10.41
C PHE A 95 5.43 -12.04 -10.08
N LEU A 96 5.80 -11.11 -10.97
CA LEU A 96 5.48 -9.68 -10.80
C LEU A 96 3.97 -9.43 -10.78
N ALA A 97 3.21 -10.04 -11.69
CA ALA A 97 1.75 -9.91 -11.72
C ALA A 97 1.13 -10.44 -10.42
N LEU A 98 1.57 -11.59 -9.93
CA LEU A 98 1.12 -12.17 -8.67
C LEU A 98 1.47 -11.26 -7.47
N GLY A 99 2.67 -10.67 -7.48
CA GLY A 99 3.12 -9.70 -6.48
C GLY A 99 2.25 -8.44 -6.44
N ILE A 100 1.89 -7.87 -7.60
CA ILE A 100 0.98 -6.72 -7.69
C ILE A 100 -0.40 -7.07 -7.12
N ILE A 101 -0.95 -8.24 -7.46
CA ILE A 101 -2.24 -8.66 -6.91
C ILE A 101 -2.16 -8.84 -5.38
N GLY A 102 -1.11 -9.47 -4.87
CA GLY A 102 -0.90 -9.66 -3.43
C GLY A 102 -0.73 -8.34 -2.66
N ALA A 103 0.02 -7.39 -3.23
CA ALA A 103 0.29 -6.09 -2.61
C ALA A 103 -0.96 -5.18 -2.58
N THR A 104 -1.84 -5.29 -3.56
CA THR A 104 -3.05 -4.45 -3.63
C THR A 104 -4.14 -4.85 -2.62
N VAL A 105 -4.23 -6.14 -2.28
CA VAL A 105 -5.24 -6.63 -1.34
C VAL A 105 -4.63 -6.73 0.07
N MET A 106 -4.67 -5.62 0.80
CA MET A 106 -4.11 -5.58 2.15
C MET A 106 -5.12 -6.08 3.21
N PRO A 107 -4.78 -7.10 4.03
CA PRO A 107 -5.72 -7.68 5.00
C PRO A 107 -6.21 -6.67 6.04
N HIS A 108 -5.34 -5.77 6.48
CA HIS A 108 -5.69 -4.74 7.46
C HIS A 108 -6.76 -3.77 6.90
N ASN A 109 -6.74 -3.45 5.60
CA ASN A 109 -7.75 -2.59 4.99
C ASN A 109 -9.15 -3.22 5.01
N LEU A 110 -9.28 -4.56 5.00
CA LEU A 110 -10.57 -5.23 5.16
C LEU A 110 -11.19 -4.95 6.53
N TYR A 111 -10.38 -5.03 7.59
CA TYR A 111 -10.82 -4.68 8.95
C TYR A 111 -11.13 -3.18 9.06
N LEU A 112 -10.28 -2.32 8.50
CA LEU A 112 -10.45 -0.87 8.51
C LEU A 112 -11.78 -0.45 7.88
N HIS A 113 -12.03 -0.86 6.64
CA HIS A 113 -13.27 -0.54 5.92
C HIS A 113 -14.50 -1.06 6.68
N SER A 114 -14.44 -2.28 7.23
CA SER A 114 -15.56 -2.85 7.99
C SER A 114 -15.94 -2.04 9.24
N SER A 115 -15.00 -1.27 9.80
CA SER A 115 -15.24 -0.38 10.94
C SER A 115 -15.62 1.04 10.52
N ILE A 116 -14.94 1.62 9.53
CA ILE A 116 -15.21 3.00 9.07
C ILE A 116 -16.65 3.14 8.55
N VAL A 117 -17.17 2.13 7.86
CA VAL A 117 -18.56 2.14 7.37
C VAL A 117 -19.57 2.25 8.52
N GLN A 118 -19.24 1.75 9.71
CA GLN A 118 -20.09 1.84 10.89
C GLN A 118 -20.07 3.22 11.56
N ALA A 119 -19.13 4.10 11.21
CA ALA A 119 -19.07 5.47 11.74
C ALA A 119 -20.14 6.39 11.12
N ARG A 120 -20.76 5.99 10.01
CA ARG A 120 -21.88 6.71 9.40
C ARG A 120 -23.16 6.44 10.19
N LYS A 121 -24.01 7.45 10.36
CA LYS A 121 -25.30 7.31 11.06
C LYS A 121 -26.37 6.82 10.08
N TYR A 122 -26.84 5.59 10.27
CA TYR A 122 -27.96 4.99 9.54
C TYR A 122 -28.82 4.14 10.48
N ASP A 123 -30.09 3.96 10.15
CA ASP A 123 -30.98 3.12 10.95
C ASP A 123 -30.75 1.65 10.60
N ARG A 124 -30.41 0.84 11.61
CA ARG A 124 -30.16 -0.60 11.45
C ARG A 124 -31.45 -1.41 11.37
N ASN A 125 -32.58 -0.84 11.75
CA ASN A 125 -33.89 -1.52 11.73
C ASN A 125 -34.64 -1.25 10.42
N ASP A 126 -34.32 -0.18 9.70
CA ASP A 126 -34.90 0.12 8.40
C ASP A 126 -34.07 -0.49 7.26
N LYS A 127 -34.70 -1.42 6.51
CA LYS A 127 -34.11 -2.06 5.34
C LYS A 127 -33.75 -1.05 4.24
N LYS A 128 -34.51 0.04 4.09
CA LYS A 128 -34.21 1.06 3.07
C LYS A 128 -32.96 1.85 3.44
N SER A 129 -32.87 2.32 4.69
CA SER A 129 -31.67 2.98 5.22
C SER A 129 -30.41 2.10 5.11
N LEU A 130 -30.52 0.81 5.43
CA LEU A 130 -29.42 -0.16 5.24
C LEU A 130 -28.98 -0.28 3.77
N LYS A 131 -29.93 -0.43 2.84
CA LYS A 131 -29.62 -0.55 1.41
C LYS A 131 -28.95 0.71 0.86
N GLU A 132 -29.40 1.87 1.31
CA GLU A 132 -28.83 3.17 0.94
C GLU A 132 -27.41 3.34 1.51
N ALA A 133 -27.19 2.98 2.78
CA ALA A 133 -25.87 2.99 3.41
C ALA A 133 -24.88 2.08 2.68
N ILE A 134 -25.30 0.86 2.31
CA ILE A 134 -24.48 -0.06 1.51
C ILE A 134 -24.16 0.57 0.16
N LYS A 135 -25.15 1.12 -0.55
CA LYS A 135 -24.94 1.75 -1.86
C LYS A 135 -23.92 2.89 -1.80
N PHE A 136 -24.06 3.80 -0.84
CA PHE A 136 -23.11 4.91 -0.69
C PHE A 136 -21.73 4.43 -0.29
N SER A 137 -21.62 3.46 0.62
CA SER A 137 -20.35 2.86 0.99
C SER A 137 -19.67 2.15 -0.18
N THR A 138 -20.42 1.49 -1.05
CA THR A 138 -19.88 0.84 -2.26
C THR A 138 -19.39 1.88 -3.26
N ILE A 139 -20.14 2.96 -3.49
CA ILE A 139 -19.73 4.04 -4.40
C ILE A 139 -18.44 4.69 -3.89
N ASP A 140 -18.40 5.05 -2.61
CA ASP A 140 -17.23 5.67 -1.98
C ASP A 140 -15.99 4.75 -2.08
N SER A 141 -16.13 3.47 -1.73
CA SER A 141 -15.05 2.50 -1.86
C SER A 141 -14.58 2.33 -3.31
N ASN A 142 -15.50 2.31 -4.28
CA ASN A 142 -15.13 2.18 -5.70
C ASN A 142 -14.38 3.41 -6.19
N ILE A 143 -14.76 4.62 -5.79
CA ILE A 143 -14.05 5.85 -6.16
C ILE A 143 -12.62 5.83 -5.61
N GLN A 144 -12.46 5.48 -4.33
CA GLN A 144 -11.15 5.43 -3.67
C GLN A 144 -10.24 4.35 -4.27
N LEU A 145 -10.76 3.14 -4.49
CA LEU A 145 -10.00 2.05 -5.11
C LEU A 145 -9.67 2.35 -6.58
N THR A 146 -10.54 3.05 -7.31
CA THR A 146 -10.25 3.50 -8.68
C THR A 146 -9.10 4.52 -8.68
N ALA A 147 -9.09 5.46 -7.73
CA ALA A 147 -7.97 6.39 -7.59
C ALA A 147 -6.66 5.67 -7.27
N ALA A 148 -6.69 4.69 -6.36
CA ALA A 148 -5.51 3.86 -6.06
C ALA A 148 -5.03 3.04 -7.27
N PHE A 149 -5.97 2.49 -8.06
CA PHE A 149 -5.67 1.81 -9.31
C PHE A 149 -4.97 2.75 -10.31
N VAL A 150 -5.47 3.98 -10.48
CA VAL A 150 -4.84 4.98 -11.35
C VAL A 150 -3.42 5.30 -10.89
N VAL A 151 -3.19 5.50 -9.58
CA VAL A 151 -1.84 5.71 -9.05
C VAL A 151 -0.91 4.53 -9.36
N ASN A 152 -1.38 3.29 -9.20
CA ASN A 152 -0.58 2.10 -9.53
C ASN A 152 -0.27 2.02 -11.03
N CYS A 153 -1.21 2.38 -11.90
CA CYS A 153 -0.96 2.48 -13.34
C CYS A 153 0.11 3.55 -13.64
N LEU A 154 0.00 4.74 -13.04
CA LEU A 154 0.97 5.82 -13.24
C LEU A 154 2.38 5.41 -12.79
N LEU A 155 2.50 4.75 -11.63
CA LEU A 155 3.77 4.19 -11.15
C LEU A 155 4.38 3.19 -12.14
N LEU A 156 3.56 2.27 -12.67
CA LEU A 156 4.03 1.27 -13.63
C LEU A 156 4.46 1.92 -14.96
N ILE A 157 3.68 2.88 -15.46
CA ILE A 157 3.99 3.61 -16.70
C ILE A 157 5.28 4.42 -16.53
N LEU A 158 5.43 5.12 -15.41
CA LEU A 158 6.64 5.88 -15.12
C LEU A 158 7.86 4.96 -15.04
N GLY A 159 7.77 3.85 -14.31
CA GLY A 159 8.85 2.86 -14.22
C GLY A 159 9.22 2.29 -15.59
N ALA A 160 8.22 1.99 -16.43
CA ALA A 160 8.46 1.53 -17.80
C ALA A 160 9.11 2.61 -18.67
N ALA A 161 8.62 3.85 -18.64
CA ALA A 161 9.16 4.94 -19.44
C ALA A 161 10.62 5.27 -19.09
N LEU A 162 11.00 5.14 -17.81
CA LEU A 162 12.34 5.49 -17.32
C LEU A 162 13.35 4.34 -17.44
N PHE A 163 12.93 3.10 -17.24
CA PHE A 163 13.87 1.97 -17.06
C PHE A 163 13.71 0.83 -18.05
N PHE A 164 12.65 0.81 -18.86
CA PHE A 164 12.44 -0.29 -19.79
C PHE A 164 13.55 -0.31 -20.86
N GLY A 165 14.38 -1.37 -20.84
CA GLY A 165 15.54 -1.51 -21.72
C GLY A 165 16.87 -1.01 -21.15
N GLN A 166 16.93 -0.59 -19.88
CA GLN A 166 18.17 -0.25 -19.18
C GLN A 166 18.63 -1.36 -18.21
N ASP A 167 19.94 -1.50 -18.00
CA ASP A 167 20.51 -2.42 -17.01
C ASP A 167 20.34 -1.84 -15.59
N THR A 168 19.28 -2.27 -14.89
CA THR A 168 18.94 -1.79 -13.53
C THR A 168 19.45 -2.67 -12.40
N SER A 169 20.46 -3.52 -12.66
CA SER A 169 20.83 -4.65 -11.80
C SER A 169 21.57 -4.30 -10.48
N ASN A 170 21.99 -3.06 -10.23
CA ASN A 170 22.98 -2.76 -9.19
C ASN A 170 22.71 -1.60 -8.20
N LEU A 171 21.58 -0.87 -8.27
CA LEU A 171 21.27 0.22 -7.32
C LEU A 171 19.86 0.07 -6.71
N GLY A 172 19.57 0.73 -5.58
CA GLY A 172 18.25 0.71 -4.95
C GLY A 172 17.18 1.33 -5.86
N GLN A 173 16.04 0.67 -6.02
CA GLN A 173 14.95 1.05 -6.94
C GLN A 173 14.43 2.48 -6.70
N PHE A 174 14.33 2.92 -5.44
CA PHE A 174 13.84 4.28 -5.13
C PHE A 174 14.87 5.37 -5.43
N THR A 175 16.15 5.12 -5.17
CA THR A 175 17.24 6.05 -5.46
C THR A 175 17.53 6.09 -6.95
N GLN A 176 17.46 4.94 -7.64
CA GLN A 176 17.48 4.88 -9.09
C GLN A 176 16.37 5.72 -9.71
N LEU A 177 15.13 5.62 -9.20
CA LEU A 177 14.01 6.46 -9.62
C LEU A 177 14.32 7.95 -9.44
N TYR A 178 14.81 8.33 -8.26
CA TYR A 178 15.14 9.71 -7.97
C TYR A 178 16.27 10.25 -8.87
N ASP A 179 17.35 9.50 -9.03
CA ASP A 179 18.50 9.88 -9.85
C ASP A 179 18.15 9.88 -11.34
N ALA A 180 17.33 8.92 -11.80
CA ALA A 180 16.83 8.88 -13.17
C ALA A 180 16.02 10.13 -13.49
N LEU A 181 15.15 10.57 -12.57
CA LEU A 181 14.37 11.81 -12.71
C LEU A 181 15.25 13.08 -12.79
N GLN A 182 16.49 13.03 -12.30
CA GLN A 182 17.47 14.12 -12.42
C GLN A 182 18.36 14.01 -13.67
N ASN A 183 18.45 12.83 -14.27
CA ASN A 183 19.40 12.57 -15.34
C ASN A 183 18.84 12.94 -16.72
N ASN A 184 19.41 14.00 -17.31
CA ASN A 184 19.09 14.46 -18.67
C ASN A 184 19.28 13.39 -19.75
N ALA A 185 20.12 12.37 -19.52
CA ALA A 185 20.32 11.27 -20.47
C ALA A 185 19.17 10.25 -20.45
N ILE A 186 18.40 10.17 -19.37
CA ILE A 186 17.31 9.20 -19.17
C ILE A 186 15.95 9.86 -19.47
N VAL A 187 15.75 11.08 -18.98
CA VAL A 187 14.47 11.82 -19.08
C VAL A 187 14.51 12.92 -20.16
N GLY A 188 15.64 13.06 -20.87
CA GLY A 188 15.80 14.07 -21.90
C GLY A 188 15.75 15.50 -21.35
N ALA A 189 15.22 16.44 -22.14
CA ALA A 189 15.11 17.86 -21.79
C ALA A 189 14.19 18.17 -20.59
N ILE A 190 13.55 17.13 -20.05
CA ILE A 190 12.53 17.22 -19.01
C ILE A 190 13.13 16.86 -17.65
N ALA A 191 14.34 16.28 -17.60
CA ALA A 191 15.01 16.00 -16.35
C ALA A 191 15.19 17.27 -15.54
N SER A 192 14.65 17.26 -14.32
CA SER A 192 14.58 18.43 -13.48
C SER A 192 14.72 18.02 -12.02
N PRO A 193 15.53 18.74 -11.23
CA PRO A 193 15.52 18.62 -9.78
C PRO A 193 14.12 18.75 -9.17
N VAL A 194 13.19 19.40 -9.86
CA VAL A 194 11.80 19.53 -9.43
C VAL A 194 11.08 18.17 -9.44
N LEU A 195 11.29 17.34 -10.47
CA LEU A 195 10.63 16.03 -10.60
C LEU A 195 11.06 15.08 -9.48
N SER A 196 12.36 14.97 -9.25
CA SER A 196 12.89 14.11 -8.18
C SER A 196 12.39 14.56 -6.80
N VAL A 197 12.31 15.87 -6.55
CA VAL A 197 11.74 16.41 -5.30
C VAL A 197 10.25 16.08 -5.17
N LEU A 198 9.47 16.20 -6.25
CA LEU A 198 8.06 15.82 -6.24
C LEU A 198 7.89 14.32 -5.94
N PHE A 199 8.67 13.45 -6.58
CA PHE A 199 8.70 12.01 -6.28
C PHE A 199 8.95 11.74 -4.79
N ALA A 200 9.99 12.36 -4.21
CA ALA A 200 10.31 12.16 -2.81
C ALA A 200 9.23 12.74 -1.86
N ILE A 201 8.57 13.84 -2.24
CA ILE A 201 7.38 14.35 -1.54
C ILE A 201 6.22 13.35 -1.60
N ALA A 202 5.97 12.73 -2.76
CA ALA A 202 4.93 11.71 -2.91
C ALA A 202 5.23 10.47 -2.06
N LEU A 203 6.50 10.05 -2.00
CA LEU A 203 6.95 8.94 -1.17
C LEU A 203 6.74 9.24 0.34
N LEU A 204 7.09 10.45 0.77
CA LEU A 204 6.85 10.91 2.15
C LEU A 204 5.35 10.97 2.47
N ALA A 205 4.54 11.54 1.57
CA ALA A 205 3.09 11.63 1.70
C ALA A 205 2.42 10.25 1.82
N SER A 206 2.90 9.27 1.06
CA SER A 206 2.44 7.88 1.13
C SER A 206 2.68 7.26 2.52
N GLY A 207 3.87 7.48 3.10
CA GLY A 207 4.21 7.03 4.45
C GLY A 207 3.30 7.63 5.54
N GLN A 208 2.87 8.88 5.39
CA GLN A 208 1.96 9.52 6.34
C GLN A 208 0.53 8.97 6.25
N ASN A 209 0.04 8.63 5.06
CA ASN A 209 -1.29 8.06 4.90
C ASN A 209 -1.41 6.72 5.65
N ALA A 210 -0.40 5.86 5.49
CA ALA A 210 -0.41 4.53 6.08
C ALA A 210 -0.20 4.53 7.61
N THR A 211 0.42 5.59 8.16
CA THR A 211 0.45 5.87 9.61
C THR A 211 -0.95 5.98 10.21
N ILE A 212 -1.85 6.70 9.53
CA ILE A 212 -3.22 6.93 9.99
C ILE A 212 -4.04 5.65 9.89
N THR A 213 -4.00 4.98 8.73
CA THR A 213 -4.77 3.75 8.50
C THR A 213 -4.27 2.59 9.36
N GLY A 214 -2.96 2.46 9.56
CA GLY A 214 -2.32 1.44 10.39
C GLY A 214 -2.71 1.54 11.87
N THR A 215 -2.80 2.76 12.41
CA THR A 215 -3.16 2.98 13.82
C THR A 215 -4.63 2.75 14.10
N LEU A 216 -5.51 3.18 13.18
CA LEU A 216 -6.94 2.88 13.22
C LEU A 216 -7.19 1.37 13.08
N THR A 217 -6.51 0.72 12.14
CA THR A 217 -6.67 -0.74 11.97
C THR A 217 -6.16 -1.51 13.17
N GLY A 218 -4.99 -1.12 13.69
CA GLY A 218 -4.44 -1.70 14.93
C GLY A 218 -5.43 -1.55 16.09
N GLN A 219 -6.20 -0.47 16.15
CA GLN A 219 -7.30 -0.35 17.11
C GLN A 219 -8.37 -1.41 16.94
N ILE A 220 -8.89 -1.52 15.72
CA ILE A 220 -10.00 -2.40 15.39
C ILE A 220 -9.62 -3.84 15.68
N VAL A 221 -8.43 -4.25 15.25
CA VAL A 221 -7.93 -5.62 15.45
C VAL A 221 -7.67 -5.89 16.94
N MET A 222 -7.03 -4.96 17.67
CA MET A 222 -6.73 -5.18 19.09
C MET A 222 -7.99 -5.19 19.97
N GLU A 223 -8.92 -4.28 19.75
CA GLU A 223 -10.17 -4.24 20.52
C GLU A 223 -11.12 -5.39 20.12
N GLY A 224 -11.08 -5.80 18.86
CA GLY A 224 -11.91 -6.88 18.33
C GLY A 224 -11.44 -8.28 18.74
N PHE A 225 -10.15 -8.59 18.55
CA PHE A 225 -9.61 -9.94 18.77
C PHE A 225 -9.12 -10.22 20.18
N ILE A 226 -8.49 -9.24 20.84
CA ILE A 226 -7.86 -9.42 22.16
C ILE A 226 -8.50 -8.53 23.23
N HIS A 227 -9.55 -7.78 22.88
CA HIS A 227 -10.30 -6.89 23.77
C HIS A 227 -9.42 -5.89 24.57
N MET A 228 -8.28 -5.50 23.99
CA MET A 228 -7.31 -4.62 24.64
C MET A 228 -7.46 -3.18 24.16
N LYS A 229 -7.89 -2.30 25.08
CA LYS A 229 -8.05 -0.87 24.82
C LYS A 229 -6.79 -0.11 25.20
N LEU A 230 -5.97 0.22 24.20
CA LEU A 230 -4.81 1.08 24.35
C LEU A 230 -5.08 2.48 23.79
N PRO A 231 -4.59 3.55 24.43
CA PRO A 231 -4.53 4.87 23.82
C PRO A 231 -3.78 4.83 22.49
N VAL A 232 -4.25 5.61 21.50
CA VAL A 232 -3.71 5.58 20.13
C VAL A 232 -2.20 5.88 20.08
N TRP A 233 -1.72 6.79 20.94
CA TRP A 233 -0.31 7.16 21.01
C TRP A 233 0.59 6.04 21.53
N ILE A 234 0.14 5.29 22.55
CA ILE A 234 0.86 4.13 23.09
C ILE A 234 0.95 3.06 22.01
N ARG A 235 -0.18 2.78 21.35
CA ARG A 235 -0.22 1.82 20.26
C ARG A 235 0.76 2.19 19.15
N ARG A 236 0.74 3.45 18.68
CA ARG A 236 1.64 3.91 17.62
C ARG A 236 3.10 3.79 18.04
N LEU A 237 3.44 4.21 19.26
CA LEU A 237 4.81 4.11 19.76
C LEU A 237 5.29 2.65 19.80
N ILE A 238 4.47 1.73 20.30
CA ILE A 238 4.80 0.30 20.33
C ILE A 238 4.98 -0.26 18.91
N THR A 239 4.01 -0.03 18.02
CA THR A 239 4.11 -0.59 16.65
C THR A 239 5.29 0.01 15.89
N ARG A 240 5.57 1.31 16.09
CA ARG A 240 6.67 2.02 15.45
C ARG A 240 8.03 1.54 15.95
N ILE A 241 8.20 1.36 17.28
CA ILE A 241 9.43 0.78 17.84
C ILE A 241 9.65 -0.63 17.29
N LEU A 242 8.62 -1.49 17.29
CA LEU A 242 8.71 -2.84 16.75
C LEU A 242 9.02 -2.87 15.24
N ALA A 243 8.52 -1.89 14.48
CA ALA A 243 8.82 -1.76 13.05
C ALA A 243 10.25 -1.25 12.80
N ILE A 244 10.76 -0.35 13.63
CA ILE A 244 12.08 0.26 13.44
C ILE A 244 13.23 -0.68 13.81
N ILE A 245 13.05 -1.51 14.84
CA ILE A 245 14.08 -2.46 15.30
C ILE A 245 14.68 -3.29 14.15
N PRO A 246 13.90 -4.01 13.31
CA PRO A 246 14.47 -4.79 12.21
C PRO A 246 15.14 -3.91 11.14
N VAL A 247 14.64 -2.68 10.93
CA VAL A 247 15.22 -1.73 9.98
C VAL A 247 16.60 -1.26 10.45
N ILE A 248 16.73 -0.85 11.72
CA ILE A 248 18.02 -0.42 12.30
C ILE A 248 19.01 -1.58 12.31
N ILE A 249 18.58 -2.78 12.71
CA ILE A 249 19.45 -3.97 12.71
C ILE A 249 19.98 -4.24 11.30
N CYS A 250 19.12 -4.14 10.28
CA CYS A 250 19.52 -4.31 8.88
C CYS A 250 20.58 -3.28 8.47
N ILE A 251 20.36 -1.99 8.77
CA ILE A 251 21.30 -0.91 8.44
C ILE A 251 22.64 -1.08 9.18
N VAL A 252 22.63 -1.51 10.44
CA VAL A 252 23.86 -1.71 11.23
C VAL A 252 24.68 -2.91 10.73
N ILE A 253 24.03 -3.99 10.30
CA ILE A 253 24.71 -5.22 9.85
C ILE A 253 25.22 -5.09 8.40
N TYR A 254 24.38 -4.60 7.49
CA TYR A 254 24.67 -4.55 6.06
C TYR A 254 25.26 -3.20 5.62
N GLY A 255 25.42 -2.26 6.55
CA GLY A 255 25.80 -0.87 6.27
C GLY A 255 24.63 -0.08 5.68
N ASP A 256 24.88 1.18 5.32
CA ASP A 256 23.90 2.08 4.68
C ASP A 256 23.59 1.66 3.21
N GLN A 257 23.70 0.36 2.91
CA GLN A 257 23.40 -0.20 1.61
C GLN A 257 21.89 -0.31 1.43
N GLU A 258 21.34 0.58 0.61
CA GLU A 258 19.91 0.66 0.27
C GLU A 258 19.31 -0.66 -0.20
N ASN A 259 20.09 -1.47 -0.92
CA ASN A 259 19.68 -2.80 -1.40
C ASN A 259 19.23 -3.73 -0.25
N ALA A 260 19.89 -3.67 0.91
CA ALA A 260 19.53 -4.51 2.06
C ALA A 260 18.20 -4.07 2.68
N VAL A 261 17.96 -2.75 2.73
CA VAL A 261 16.71 -2.17 3.24
C VAL A 261 15.55 -2.44 2.27
N GLU A 262 15.79 -2.43 0.96
CA GLU A 262 14.80 -2.83 -0.04
C GLU A 262 14.49 -4.33 0.00
N GLN A 263 15.47 -5.20 0.25
CA GLN A 263 15.19 -6.62 0.50
C GLN A 263 14.31 -6.81 1.75
N LEU A 264 14.51 -5.99 2.80
CA LEU A 264 13.63 -5.97 3.96
C LEU A 264 12.18 -5.63 3.57
N LEU A 265 11.96 -4.72 2.60
CA LEU A 265 10.61 -4.46 2.06
C LEU A 265 9.98 -5.72 1.47
N ILE A 266 10.73 -6.51 0.70
CA ILE A 266 10.21 -7.76 0.12
C ILE A 266 9.79 -8.73 1.23
N TYR A 267 10.59 -8.87 2.29
CA TYR A 267 10.24 -9.72 3.44
C TYR A 267 8.99 -9.26 4.18
N THR A 268 8.72 -7.94 4.25
CA THR A 268 7.47 -7.46 4.85
C THR A 268 6.23 -7.92 4.07
N GLN A 269 6.34 -8.07 2.75
CA GLN A 269 5.24 -8.56 1.93
C GLN A 269 4.89 -10.01 2.25
N VAL A 270 5.89 -10.84 2.58
CA VAL A 270 5.65 -12.23 3.01
C VAL A 270 4.72 -12.30 4.23
N PHE A 271 4.90 -11.40 5.20
CA PHE A 271 4.03 -11.36 6.38
C PHE A 271 2.59 -10.97 6.03
N LEU A 272 2.42 -10.02 5.10
CA LEU A 272 1.10 -9.64 4.60
C LEU A 272 0.42 -10.80 3.87
N SER A 273 1.17 -11.54 3.06
CA SER A 273 0.73 -12.74 2.37
C SER A 273 0.25 -13.84 3.31
N ILE A 274 0.92 -14.05 4.44
CA ILE A 274 0.49 -15.00 5.47
C ILE A 274 -0.85 -14.57 6.10
N ALA A 275 -1.04 -13.29 6.37
CA ALA A 275 -2.23 -12.78 7.06
C ALA A 275 -3.48 -12.72 6.16
N LEU A 276 -3.31 -12.67 4.84
CA LEU A 276 -4.39 -12.46 3.88
C LEU A 276 -5.46 -13.58 3.90
N PRO A 277 -5.12 -14.89 3.81
CA PRO A 277 -6.11 -15.96 3.87
C PRO A 277 -6.95 -15.94 5.16
N PHE A 278 -6.31 -15.65 6.30
CA PHE A 278 -7.01 -15.56 7.60
C PHE A 278 -7.99 -14.39 7.68
N SER A 279 -7.87 -13.40 6.80
CA SER A 279 -8.80 -12.27 6.72
C SER A 279 -9.90 -12.54 5.67
N MET A 280 -9.51 -13.05 4.50
CA MET A 280 -10.41 -13.26 3.37
C MET A 280 -11.35 -14.46 3.51
N ILE A 281 -10.88 -15.57 4.07
CA ILE A 281 -11.70 -16.77 4.24
C ILE A 281 -12.86 -16.49 5.20
N PRO A 282 -12.65 -15.96 6.42
CA PRO A 282 -13.76 -15.62 7.31
C PRO A 282 -14.68 -14.57 6.71
N LEU A 283 -14.14 -13.56 6.02
CA LEU A 283 -14.95 -12.55 5.36
C LEU A 283 -15.93 -13.19 4.35
N THR A 284 -15.43 -14.05 3.47
CA THR A 284 -16.24 -14.73 2.46
C THR A 284 -17.30 -15.65 3.07
N ILE A 285 -16.94 -16.36 4.15
CA ILE A 285 -17.88 -17.21 4.90
C ILE A 285 -18.98 -16.36 5.55
N PHE A 286 -18.61 -15.27 6.23
CA PHE A 286 -19.54 -14.44 6.97
C PHE A 286 -20.49 -13.67 6.05
N THR A 287 -19.99 -13.11 4.94
CA THR A 287 -20.82 -12.38 3.97
C THR A 287 -21.73 -13.31 3.16
N SER A 288 -21.39 -14.59 3.05
CA SER A 288 -22.22 -15.59 2.36
C SER A 288 -23.26 -16.25 3.29
N SER A 289 -23.13 -16.08 4.61
CA SER A 289 -24.01 -16.71 5.59
C SER A 289 -25.34 -15.96 5.76
N LYS A 290 -26.45 -16.63 5.43
CA LYS A 290 -27.81 -16.09 5.69
C LYS A 290 -28.07 -15.86 7.18
N LYS A 291 -27.40 -16.59 8.07
CA LYS A 291 -27.54 -16.43 9.53
C LYS A 291 -27.01 -15.08 10.01
N LEU A 292 -25.93 -14.59 9.41
CA LEU A 292 -25.29 -13.32 9.81
C LEU A 292 -25.81 -12.13 9.00
N MET A 293 -25.98 -12.29 7.68
CA MET A 293 -26.32 -11.19 6.77
C MET A 293 -27.81 -11.06 6.46
N GLY A 294 -28.63 -12.06 6.82
CA GLY A 294 -30.06 -12.06 6.55
C GLY A 294 -30.38 -11.88 5.05
N ASP A 295 -31.17 -10.87 4.73
CA ASP A 295 -31.59 -10.53 3.37
C ASP A 295 -30.48 -9.85 2.54
N PHE A 296 -29.40 -9.37 3.19
CA PHE A 296 -28.28 -8.69 2.55
C PHE A 296 -27.07 -9.61 2.29
N LYS A 297 -27.28 -10.94 2.31
CA LYS A 297 -26.23 -11.89 1.95
C LYS A 297 -25.75 -11.69 0.51
N ASN A 298 -24.51 -12.12 0.25
CA ASN A 298 -23.96 -12.08 -1.11
C ASN A 298 -24.83 -12.84 -2.12
N HIS A 299 -24.95 -12.29 -3.33
CA HIS A 299 -25.49 -13.02 -4.48
C HIS A 299 -24.57 -14.20 -4.83
N LEU A 300 -25.14 -15.26 -5.40
CA LEU A 300 -24.40 -16.49 -5.73
C LEU A 300 -23.15 -16.21 -6.59
N TRP A 301 -23.27 -15.34 -7.60
CA TRP A 301 -22.14 -14.99 -8.47
C TRP A 301 -21.02 -14.26 -7.72
N VAL A 302 -21.36 -13.40 -6.74
CA VAL A 302 -20.38 -12.71 -5.88
C VAL A 302 -19.71 -13.72 -4.96
N THR A 303 -20.45 -14.67 -4.39
CA THR A 303 -19.89 -15.73 -3.54
C THR A 303 -18.93 -16.62 -4.33
N ILE A 304 -19.28 -17.03 -5.55
CA ILE A 304 -18.40 -17.82 -6.43
C ILE A 304 -17.13 -17.04 -6.74
N LEU A 305 -17.27 -15.78 -7.16
CA LEU A 305 -16.14 -14.92 -7.51
C LEU A 305 -15.23 -14.65 -6.29
N ALA A 306 -15.80 -14.40 -5.12
CA ALA A 306 -15.05 -14.22 -3.88
C ALA A 306 -14.25 -15.47 -3.49
N TRP A 307 -14.83 -16.66 -3.63
CA TRP A 307 -14.12 -17.91 -3.39
C TRP A 307 -13.01 -18.15 -4.41
N VAL A 308 -13.26 -17.90 -5.69
CA VAL A 308 -12.23 -18.00 -6.74
C VAL A 308 -11.05 -17.08 -6.42
N ILE A 309 -11.31 -15.81 -6.11
CA ILE A 309 -10.25 -14.85 -5.74
C ILE A 309 -9.54 -15.30 -4.47
N THR A 310 -10.27 -15.74 -3.44
CA THR A 310 -9.67 -16.21 -2.17
C THR A 310 -8.75 -17.39 -2.40
N VAL A 311 -9.16 -18.38 -3.22
CA VAL A 311 -8.35 -19.56 -3.54
C VAL A 311 -7.12 -19.16 -4.33
N ILE A 312 -7.28 -18.35 -5.38
CA ILE A 312 -6.17 -17.85 -6.20
C ILE A 312 -5.17 -17.13 -5.29
N LEU A 313 -5.58 -16.08 -4.57
CA LEU A 313 -4.70 -15.32 -3.69
C LEU A 313 -4.01 -16.18 -2.63
N SER A 314 -4.70 -17.18 -2.07
CA SER A 314 -4.10 -18.10 -1.10
C SER A 314 -2.99 -18.94 -1.73
N ILE A 315 -3.22 -19.48 -2.94
CA ILE A 315 -2.19 -20.24 -3.67
C ILE A 315 -0.99 -19.35 -4.01
N LEU A 316 -1.25 -18.13 -4.48
CA LEU A 316 -0.20 -17.18 -4.85
C LEU A 316 0.65 -16.77 -3.66
N ASN A 317 0.01 -16.51 -2.52
CA ASN A 317 0.72 -16.19 -1.28
C ASN A 317 1.56 -17.37 -0.80
N ILE A 318 1.07 -18.61 -0.91
CA ILE A 318 1.86 -19.81 -0.60
C ILE A 318 3.07 -19.92 -1.54
N GLN A 319 2.88 -19.69 -2.85
CA GLN A 319 3.99 -19.69 -3.80
C GLN A 319 5.02 -18.61 -3.49
N LEU A 320 4.59 -17.38 -3.17
CA LEU A 320 5.47 -16.29 -2.76
C LEU A 320 6.27 -16.66 -1.51
N ILE A 321 5.62 -17.26 -0.51
CA ILE A 321 6.29 -17.74 0.71
C ILE A 321 7.34 -18.80 0.36
N ILE A 322 6.98 -19.82 -0.43
CA ILE A 322 7.90 -20.88 -0.83
C ILE A 322 9.11 -20.30 -1.56
N GLN A 323 8.87 -19.42 -2.55
CA GLN A 323 9.92 -18.84 -3.36
C GLN A 323 10.84 -17.93 -2.54
N THR A 324 10.27 -17.10 -1.67
CA THR A 324 11.05 -16.21 -0.80
C THR A 324 11.87 -17.01 0.20
N LEU A 325 11.37 -18.15 0.69
CA LEU A 325 12.11 -19.05 1.59
C LEU A 325 13.13 -19.93 0.85
N SER A 326 12.85 -20.34 -0.39
CA SER A 326 13.78 -21.15 -1.19
C SER A 326 14.89 -20.32 -1.83
N GLY A 327 14.68 -19.02 -2.04
CA GLY A 327 15.73 -18.08 -2.44
C GLY A 327 16.72 -17.74 -1.30
N ILE A 328 16.56 -18.33 -0.12
CA ILE A 328 17.48 -18.21 1.03
C ILE A 328 18.63 -19.25 0.94
N SER A 329 18.63 -20.15 -0.06
CA SER A 329 19.73 -21.10 -0.31
C SER A 329 20.70 -20.63 -1.37
#